data_AF-A0A1G2T5Q7-F1
#
_entry.id   AF-A0A1G2T5Q7-F1
#
_cell.length_a   1.000
_cell.length_b   1.000
_cell.length_c   1.000
_cell.angle_alpha   90.00
_cell.angle_beta   90.00
_cell.angle_gamma   90.00
#
_symmetry.space_group_name_H-M   'P 1'
#
loop_
_entity.id
_entity.type
_entity.pdbx_description
1 polymer ?
#
loop_
_entity_poly.entity_id
_entity_poly.type
_entity_poly.pdbx_seq_one_letter_code
_entity_poly.pdbx_strand_id
1 'polypeptide(L)'
;MAINSTQKLLITMTILLALGFFGYEMFWKSPKPLAESADSSAEIVGEDILILVEKLRAVSIDQSIFYSILFKSLKDSSTAIISESKGRLNPFATIGAE
;
A
#
# COMPACT_ATOMS: atom_id res chain seq x y z
N MET A 1 -29.53 -49.11 5.48
CA MET A 1 -28.56 -49.51 6.52
C MET A 1 -28.99 -48.87 7.82
N ALA A 2 -29.48 -49.64 8.80
CA ALA A 2 -29.95 -49.09 10.07
C ALA A 2 -28.73 -48.70 10.92
N ILE A 3 -28.58 -47.41 11.22
CA ILE A 3 -27.45 -46.88 11.98
C ILE A 3 -27.79 -46.97 13.47
N ASN A 4 -26.93 -47.64 14.24
CA ASN A 4 -27.12 -47.82 15.69
C ASN A 4 -26.89 -46.52 16.47
N SER A 5 -27.47 -46.38 17.66
CA SER A 5 -27.38 -45.13 18.46
C SER A 5 -25.94 -44.70 18.76
N THR A 6 -25.04 -45.66 18.98
CA THR A 6 -23.60 -45.40 19.20
C THR A 6 -22.91 -44.89 17.94
N GLN A 7 -23.29 -45.39 16.77
CA GLN A 7 -22.76 -44.92 15.47
C GLN A 7 -23.27 -43.52 15.14
N LYS A 8 -24.55 -43.21 15.45
CA LYS A 8 -25.08 -41.85 15.32
C LYS A 8 -24.30 -40.86 16.18
N LEU A 9 -24.02 -41.23 17.43
CA LEU A 9 -23.24 -40.39 18.35
C LEU A 9 -21.80 -40.14 17.84
N LEU A 10 -21.12 -41.17 17.33
CA LEU A 10 -19.79 -41.03 16.73
C LEU A 10 -19.78 -40.15 15.48
N ILE A 11 -20.79 -40.28 14.61
CA ILE A 11 -20.94 -39.46 13.41
C ILE A 11 -21.17 -38.00 13.79
N THR A 12 -22.07 -37.73 14.73
CA THR A 12 -22.35 -36.36 15.20
C THR A 12 -21.12 -35.71 15.83
N MET A 13 -20.36 -36.45 16.64
CA MET A 13 -19.12 -35.93 17.25
C MET A 13 -18.06 -35.58 16.20
N THR A 14 -17.92 -36.42 15.17
CA THR A 14 -16.97 -36.20 14.07
C THR A 14 -17.35 -34.96 13.26
N ILE A 15 -18.64 -34.77 12.97
CA ILE A 15 -19.14 -33.59 12.24
C ILE A 15 -18.88 -32.32 13.05
N LEU A 16 -19.11 -32.37 14.37
CA LEU A 16 -18.91 -31.21 15.25
C LEU A 16 -17.43 -30.81 15.36
N LEU A 17 -16.52 -31.80 15.42
CA LEU A 17 -15.08 -31.57 15.34
C LEU A 17 -14.65 -30.99 14.00
N ALA A 18 -15.17 -31.50 12.88
CA ALA A 18 -14.86 -31.00 11.55
C ALA A 18 -15.31 -29.54 11.37
N LEU A 19 -16.54 -29.22 11.82
CA LEU A 19 -17.07 -27.85 11.78
C LEU A 19 -16.28 -26.90 12.70
N GLY A 20 -15.90 -27.37 13.89
CA GLY A 20 -15.07 -26.60 14.82
C GLY A 20 -13.69 -26.30 14.24
N PHE A 21 -13.03 -27.28 13.63
CA PHE A 21 -11.74 -27.10 12.96
C PHE A 21 -11.84 -26.13 11.78
N PHE A 22 -12.85 -26.27 10.93
CA PHE A 22 -13.05 -25.40 9.77
C PHE A 22 -13.39 -23.96 10.19
N GLY A 23 -14.21 -23.79 11.23
CA GLY A 23 -14.52 -22.48 11.80
C GLY A 23 -13.32 -21.81 12.45
N TYR A 24 -12.47 -22.57 13.15
CA TYR A 24 -11.22 -22.08 13.71
C TYR A 24 -10.24 -21.64 12.60
N GLU A 25 -10.07 -22.47 11.57
CA GLU A 25 -9.25 -22.14 10.40
C GLU A 25 -9.74 -20.87 9.67
N MET A 26 -11.06 -20.66 9.59
CA MET A 26 -11.64 -19.51 8.89
C MET A 26 -11.66 -18.21 9.72
N PHE A 27 -11.84 -18.31 11.05
CA PHE A 27 -12.07 -17.14 11.91
C PHE A 27 -10.86 -16.78 12.79
N TRP A 28 -9.97 -17.74 13.11
CA TRP A 28 -8.81 -17.53 13.97
C TRP A 28 -7.46 -17.50 13.23
N LYS A 29 -7.42 -17.88 11.94
CA LYS A 29 -6.26 -17.54 11.11
C LYS A 29 -6.37 -16.10 10.65
N SER A 30 -5.56 -15.23 11.25
CA SER A 30 -5.25 -13.93 10.66
C SER A 30 -4.73 -14.14 9.23
N PRO A 31 -5.07 -13.26 8.27
CA PRO A 31 -4.47 -13.32 6.95
C PRO A 31 -2.96 -13.25 7.13
N LYS A 32 -2.27 -14.34 6.81
CA LYS A 32 -0.82 -14.35 6.77
C LYS A 32 -0.40 -13.32 5.72
N PRO A 33 0.52 -12.39 6.04
CA PRO A 33 1.08 -11.55 5.00
C PRO A 33 1.68 -12.45 3.91
N LEU A 34 1.52 -12.05 2.66
CA LEU A 34 1.91 -12.79 1.45
C LEU A 34 3.42 -13.16 1.38
N ALA A 35 4.21 -12.82 2.40
CA ALA A 35 5.65 -13.01 2.49
C ALA A 35 6.08 -14.40 3.01
N GLU A 36 5.21 -15.18 3.68
CA GLU A 36 5.64 -16.44 4.31
C GLU A 36 5.78 -17.65 3.34
N SER A 37 5.54 -17.47 2.04
CA SER A 37 5.72 -18.55 1.04
C SER A 37 7.07 -18.52 0.33
N ALA A 38 7.98 -17.61 0.72
CA ALA A 38 9.34 -17.62 0.21
C ALA A 38 10.20 -18.54 1.09
N ASP A 39 10.78 -19.53 0.44
CA ASP A 39 11.88 -20.37 0.91
C ASP A 39 12.85 -19.55 1.79
N SER A 40 13.21 -20.09 2.95
CA SER A 40 13.89 -19.42 4.08
C SER A 40 15.35 -19.03 3.81
N SER A 41 15.71 -18.74 2.56
CA SER A 41 17.06 -18.39 2.12
C SER A 41 17.13 -17.41 0.94
N ALA A 42 16.00 -16.99 0.37
CA ALA A 42 15.99 -15.91 -0.60
C ALA A 42 15.70 -14.58 0.13
N GLU A 43 16.71 -13.73 0.26
CA GLU A 43 16.52 -12.31 0.59
C GLU A 43 15.50 -11.75 -0.42
N ILE A 44 14.27 -11.50 0.04
CA ILE A 44 13.17 -11.05 -0.82
C ILE A 44 13.46 -9.59 -1.17
N VAL A 45 14.25 -9.39 -2.22
CA VAL A 45 14.53 -8.07 -2.80
C VAL A 45 13.18 -7.45 -3.21
N GLY A 46 12.68 -6.52 -2.39
CA GLY A 46 11.39 -5.86 -2.60
C GLY A 46 10.45 -5.84 -1.40
N GLU A 47 10.71 -6.63 -0.35
CA GLU A 47 9.91 -6.56 0.89
C GLU A 47 9.96 -5.15 1.51
N ASP A 48 11.15 -4.53 1.54
CA ASP A 48 11.33 -3.16 2.01
C ASP A 48 10.52 -2.13 1.22
N ILE A 49 10.36 -2.35 -0.09
CA ILE A 49 9.57 -1.47 -0.97
C ILE A 49 8.08 -1.61 -0.63
N LEU A 50 7.60 -2.84 -0.42
CA LEU A 50 6.22 -3.09 -0.03
C LEU A 50 5.92 -2.49 1.35
N ILE A 51 6.83 -2.67 2.32
CA ILE A 51 6.75 -2.04 3.64
C ILE A 51 6.74 -0.51 3.53
N LEU A 52 7.58 0.07 2.68
CA LEU A 52 7.63 1.52 2.47
C LEU A 52 6.34 2.05 1.83
N VAL A 53 5.81 1.36 0.83
CA VAL A 53 4.54 1.73 0.18
C VAL A 53 3.39 1.66 1.18
N GLU A 54 3.35 0.63 2.03
CA GLU A 54 2.33 0.51 3.07
C GLU A 54 2.43 1.64 4.10
N LYS A 55 3.65 2.01 4.51
CA LYS A 55 3.91 3.19 5.37
C LYS A 55 3.47 4.50 4.72
N LEU A 56 3.76 4.70 3.43
CA LEU A 56 3.37 5.91 2.70
C LEU A 56 1.85 5.99 2.48
N ARG A 57 1.18 4.86 2.24
CA ARG A 57 -0.29 4.81 2.13
C ARG A 57 -1.00 5.17 3.44
N ALA A 58 -0.36 4.94 4.58
CA ALA A 58 -0.89 5.37 5.88
C ALA A 58 -0.77 6.88 6.10
N VAL A 59 0.07 7.60 5.34
CA VAL A 59 0.21 9.05 5.44
C VAL A 59 -0.85 9.72 4.56
N SER A 60 -1.89 10.24 5.20
CA SER A 60 -2.86 11.12 4.55
C SER A 60 -2.55 12.57 4.89
N ILE A 61 -2.50 13.42 3.86
CA ILE A 61 -2.43 14.88 4.06
C ILE A 61 -3.85 15.37 4.30
N ASP A 62 -4.08 16.01 5.45
CA ASP A 62 -5.34 16.69 5.71
C ASP A 62 -5.50 17.87 4.73
N GLN A 63 -6.44 17.73 3.80
CA GLN A 63 -6.71 18.75 2.80
C GLN A 63 -7.44 19.97 3.38
N SER A 64 -8.01 19.87 4.58
CA SER A 64 -8.76 20.94 5.24
C SER A 64 -7.92 22.22 5.38
N ILE A 65 -6.61 22.07 5.58
CA ILE A 65 -5.66 23.17 5.75
C ILE A 65 -5.65 24.12 4.54
N PHE A 66 -5.82 23.58 3.34
CA PHE A 66 -5.81 24.32 2.07
C PHE A 66 -7.09 25.15 1.85
N TYR A 67 -8.17 24.83 2.56
CA TYR A 67 -9.44 25.56 2.46
C TYR A 67 -9.56 26.70 3.48
N SER A 68 -8.70 26.73 4.49
CA SER A 68 -8.72 27.73 5.56
C SER A 68 -8.50 29.15 5.02
N ILE A 69 -9.14 30.13 5.66
CA ILE A 69 -8.98 31.54 5.32
C ILE A 69 -7.52 31.98 5.50
N LEU A 70 -6.84 31.44 6.52
CA LEU A 70 -5.44 31.70 6.82
C LEU A 70 -4.55 31.24 5.67
N PHE A 71 -4.69 30.00 5.22
CA PHE A 71 -3.92 29.47 4.09
C PHE A 71 -4.16 30.29 2.81
N LYS A 72 -5.42 30.63 2.51
CA LYS A 72 -5.77 31.45 1.34
C LYS A 72 -5.27 32.88 1.42
N SER A 73 -5.02 33.39 2.62
CA SER A 73 -4.46 34.74 2.83
C SER A 73 -2.94 34.79 2.71
N LEU A 74 -2.26 33.64 2.65
CA LEU A 74 -0.81 33.59 2.49
C LEU A 74 -0.43 34.23 1.16
N LYS A 75 0.35 35.30 1.25
CA LYS A 75 0.91 35.98 0.10
C LYS A 75 2.34 35.51 -0.09
N ASP A 76 2.65 35.05 -1.30
CA ASP A 76 4.04 34.79 -1.66
C ASP A 76 4.84 36.10 -1.58
N SER A 77 5.87 36.08 -0.74
CA SER A 77 6.80 37.19 -0.52
C SER A 77 8.15 36.93 -1.19
N SER A 78 8.25 35.87 -1.99
CA SER A 78 9.40 35.61 -2.83
C SER A 78 9.62 36.74 -3.83
N THR A 79 10.87 36.89 -4.25
CA THR A 79 11.22 37.82 -5.31
C THR A 79 10.68 37.30 -6.64
N ALA A 80 9.98 38.14 -7.40
CA ALA A 80 9.54 37.77 -8.75
C ALA A 80 10.73 37.29 -9.57
N ILE A 81 10.62 36.09 -10.15
CA ILE A 81 11.63 35.56 -11.05
C ILE A 81 11.55 36.39 -12.33
N ILE A 82 12.61 37.13 -12.62
CA ILE A 82 12.73 37.85 -13.89
C ILE A 82 12.77 36.84 -15.03
N SER A 83 12.00 37.08 -16.09
CA SER A 83 12.09 36.25 -17.28
C SER A 83 13.49 36.41 -17.88
N GLU A 84 14.21 35.29 -17.98
CA GLU A 84 15.45 35.26 -18.73
C GLU A 84 15.15 35.50 -20.23
N SER A 85 16.09 36.14 -20.94
CA SER A 85 15.95 36.25 -22.38
C SER A 85 16.03 34.86 -22.99
N LYS A 86 15.17 34.56 -23.97
CA LYS A 86 15.37 33.36 -24.78
C LYS A 86 16.78 33.40 -25.37
N GLY A 87 17.55 32.34 -25.13
CA GLY A 87 18.86 32.17 -25.73
C GLY A 87 18.78 32.20 -27.26
N ARG A 88 19.94 32.27 -27.92
CA ARG A 88 20.02 32.18 -29.38
C ARG A 88 19.39 30.88 -29.86
N LEU A 89 18.65 30.94 -30.97
CA LEU A 89 18.01 29.76 -31.58
C LEU A 89 19.01 28.63 -31.83
N ASN A 90 20.20 28.97 -32.33
CA ASN A 90 21.35 28.08 -32.39
C ASN A 90 22.44 28.65 -31.44
N PRO A 91 22.83 27.94 -30.37
CA PRO A 91 23.86 28.40 -29.44
C PRO A 91 25.27 28.42 -30.04
N PHE A 92 25.50 27.77 -31.18
CA PHE A 92 26.83 27.61 -31.80
C PHE A 92 27.03 28.40 -33.11
N ALA A 93 26.02 29.07 -33.65
CA ALA A 93 26.20 29.99 -34.78
C ALA A 93 27.30 31.04 -34.51
N THR A 94 28.00 31.44 -35.57
CA THR A 94 29.13 32.37 -35.52
C THR A 94 28.70 33.73 -34.97
N ILE A 95 29.52 34.34 -34.11
CA ILE A 95 29.26 35.70 -33.58
C ILE A 95 29.62 36.72 -34.66
N GLY A 96 28.70 37.64 -34.97
CA GLY A 96 28.95 38.74 -35.92
C GLY A 96 28.85 38.37 -37.40
N ALA A 97 28.30 37.19 -37.72
CA ALA A 97 27.85 36.89 -39.08
C ALA A 97 26.37 37.29 -39.19
N GLU A 98 26.10 38.41 -39.86
CA GLU A 98 24.78 38.66 -40.47
C GLU A 98 24.62 37.80 -41.73
#